data_AF-A0A816H070-F1
#
_entry.id   AF-A0A816H070-F1
#
_cell.length_a   1.000
_cell.length_b   1.000
_cell.length_c   1.000
_cell.angle_alpha   90.00
_cell.angle_beta   90.00
_cell.angle_gamma   90.00
#
_symmetry.space_group_name_H-M   'P 1'
#
loop_
_entity.id
_entity.type
_entity.pdbx_description
1 polymer ?
#
loop_
_entity_poly.entity_id
_entity_poly.type
_entity_poly.pdbx_seq_one_letter_code
_entity_poly.pdbx_strand_id
1 'polypeptide(L)'
;QHYLFGYQGYNFFAQCGPNLVIIGTDGRSERTTERVHEEKTWQMIYNQLETASPNVKHAIILFPVPFSFVRVRIAETIFEHLKNLPNKMRNVPLVKQTNSIFGLPELYDDLLDEWTHENHIEERNRALARFQQISREKNIRITFFSGDVHCCGISRFQTDESEHSPSIYDHRLMYQIISSAIVNMPPSKMAIRVAHRFKTKWNPIDHTEEEVIDFFERKPETGGKVFHKKFRPNRNWCYFEQCDSTGGTFPISLGPTSTQDGEGSQQAPIHHHSHGKFCHEHDQHEICGTSNLKIRLWLESAQKHDEGRQFVAFDLLIPNLEK
;
A
#
# COMPACT_ATOMS: atom_id res chain seq x y z
N GLN A 1 -8.39 3.45 -23.77
CA GLN A 1 -9.84 3.22 -23.69
C GLN A 1 -10.27 3.27 -22.22
N HIS A 2 -11.41 3.88 -21.90
CA HIS A 2 -11.96 3.97 -20.53
C HIS A 2 -13.41 3.49 -20.54
N TYR A 3 -13.80 2.59 -19.63
CA TYR A 3 -15.17 2.06 -19.57
C TYR A 3 -15.46 1.34 -18.25
N LEU A 4 -16.75 1.10 -17.98
CA LEU A 4 -17.23 0.28 -16.86
C LEU A 4 -17.49 -1.16 -17.29
N PHE A 5 -17.27 -2.11 -16.39
CA PHE A 5 -17.58 -3.52 -16.58
C PHE A 5 -17.91 -4.19 -15.24
N GLY A 6 -18.64 -5.29 -15.25
CA GLY A 6 -18.92 -6.04 -14.03
C GLY A 6 -20.08 -7.01 -14.19
N TYR A 7 -20.26 -7.87 -13.19
CA TYR A 7 -21.33 -8.85 -13.16
C TYR A 7 -22.55 -8.32 -12.41
N GLN A 8 -22.44 -8.13 -11.09
CA GLN A 8 -23.45 -7.47 -10.26
C GLN A 8 -23.00 -6.08 -9.75
N GLY A 9 -21.69 -5.84 -9.69
CA GLY A 9 -21.09 -4.53 -9.35
C GLY A 9 -20.56 -3.74 -10.55
N TYR A 10 -19.97 -2.58 -10.27
CA TYR A 10 -19.40 -1.66 -11.28
C TYR A 10 -17.89 -1.48 -11.11
N ASN A 11 -17.11 -2.25 -11.86
CA ASN A 11 -15.67 -2.05 -11.98
C ASN A 11 -15.38 -1.05 -13.11
N PHE A 12 -14.22 -0.39 -13.07
CA PHE A 12 -13.80 0.49 -14.16
C PHE A 12 -12.44 0.06 -14.69
N PHE A 13 -12.26 0.21 -16.00
CA PHE A 13 -10.99 0.08 -16.69
C PHE A 13 -10.60 1.44 -17.25
N ALA A 14 -9.36 1.86 -17.04
CA ALA A 14 -8.81 3.06 -17.63
C ALA A 14 -7.37 2.83 -18.13
N GLN A 15 -7.14 3.04 -19.42
CA GLN A 15 -5.79 3.12 -19.98
C GLN A 15 -5.25 4.54 -19.90
N CYS A 16 -4.12 4.71 -19.21
CA CYS A 16 -3.45 5.98 -18.95
C CYS A 16 -2.15 6.02 -19.76
N GLY A 17 -2.20 6.52 -20.99
CA GLY A 17 -1.06 6.46 -21.90
C GLY A 17 -0.80 5.05 -22.45
N PRO A 18 0.35 4.81 -23.09
CA PRO A 18 0.63 3.56 -23.79
C PRO A 18 1.01 2.39 -22.87
N ASN A 19 1.56 2.66 -21.68
CA ASN A 19 2.18 1.62 -20.85
C ASN A 19 1.51 1.39 -19.49
N LEU A 20 0.50 2.18 -19.11
CA LEU A 20 -0.18 2.08 -17.81
C LEU A 20 -1.68 1.83 -17.98
N VAL A 21 -2.18 0.84 -17.25
CA VAL A 21 -3.62 0.61 -17.08
C VAL A 21 -4.00 0.67 -15.60
N ILE A 22 -5.24 1.08 -15.36
CA ILE A 22 -5.85 1.20 -14.06
C ILE A 22 -7.14 0.40 -14.08
N ILE A 23 -7.31 -0.51 -13.12
CA ILE A 23 -8.55 -1.26 -12.89
C ILE A 23 -9.04 -0.92 -11.50
N GLY A 24 -10.20 -0.28 -11.40
CA GLY A 24 -10.87 -0.12 -10.11
C GLY A 24 -11.92 -1.18 -9.90
N THR A 25 -11.89 -1.78 -8.72
CA THR A 25 -12.76 -2.90 -8.34
C THR A 25 -13.87 -2.42 -7.43
N ASP A 26 -15.08 -2.94 -7.66
CA ASP A 26 -16.21 -2.78 -6.76
C ASP A 26 -16.25 -3.93 -5.76
N GLY A 27 -15.53 -3.75 -4.64
CA GLY A 27 -15.48 -4.71 -3.54
C GLY A 27 -16.67 -4.65 -2.57
N ARG A 28 -17.77 -3.95 -2.91
CA ARG A 28 -18.93 -3.79 -2.01
C ARG A 28 -20.19 -4.45 -2.56
N SER A 29 -20.48 -4.32 -3.86
CA SER A 29 -21.76 -4.79 -4.43
C SER A 29 -21.97 -6.32 -4.35
N GLU A 30 -20.90 -7.10 -4.46
CA GLU A 30 -20.95 -8.58 -4.49
C GLU A 30 -20.58 -9.23 -3.15
N ARG A 31 -20.24 -8.41 -2.16
CA ARG A 31 -19.64 -8.86 -0.91
C ARG A 31 -20.64 -9.58 -0.01
N THR A 32 -20.19 -10.67 0.58
CA THR A 32 -20.86 -11.38 1.68
C THR A 32 -19.87 -11.55 2.84
N THR A 33 -20.30 -12.23 3.91
CA THR A 33 -19.42 -12.55 5.05
C THR A 33 -18.24 -13.46 4.67
N GLU A 34 -18.33 -14.19 3.55
CA GLU A 34 -17.35 -15.20 3.14
C GLU A 34 -16.62 -14.85 1.83
N ARG A 35 -17.02 -13.79 1.15
CA ARG A 35 -16.44 -13.43 -0.16
C ARG A 35 -16.57 -11.95 -0.45
N VAL A 36 -15.63 -11.40 -1.21
CA VAL A 36 -15.64 -10.01 -1.65
C VAL A 36 -16.19 -9.88 -3.07
N HIS A 37 -15.76 -10.74 -3.99
CA HIS A 37 -16.22 -10.76 -5.37
C HIS A 37 -16.79 -12.13 -5.78
N GLU A 38 -17.72 -12.11 -6.74
CA GLU A 38 -18.07 -13.32 -7.48
C GLU A 38 -16.89 -13.78 -8.34
N GLU A 39 -16.76 -15.09 -8.52
CA GLU A 39 -15.72 -15.66 -9.41
C GLU A 39 -15.84 -15.10 -10.84
N LYS A 40 -17.08 -14.83 -11.31
CA LYS A 40 -17.30 -14.17 -12.60
C LYS A 40 -16.65 -12.79 -12.68
N THR A 41 -16.73 -11.99 -11.63
CA THR A 41 -16.11 -10.65 -11.57
C THR A 41 -14.59 -10.75 -11.57
N TRP A 42 -14.03 -11.71 -10.82
CA TRP A 42 -12.60 -12.00 -10.88
C TRP A 42 -12.14 -12.35 -12.29
N GLN A 43 -12.85 -13.26 -12.98
CA GLN A 43 -12.53 -13.60 -14.37
C GLN A 43 -12.61 -12.39 -15.30
N MET A 44 -13.61 -11.51 -15.12
CA MET A 44 -13.70 -10.28 -15.90
C MET A 44 -12.49 -9.36 -15.63
N ILE A 45 -12.05 -9.21 -14.38
CA ILE A 45 -10.85 -8.43 -14.02
C ILE A 45 -9.59 -9.02 -14.66
N TYR A 46 -9.39 -10.34 -14.59
CA TYR A 46 -8.24 -11.00 -15.20
C TYR A 46 -8.23 -10.84 -16.73
N ASN A 47 -9.39 -11.01 -17.36
CA ASN A 47 -9.53 -10.83 -18.81
C ASN A 47 -9.12 -9.43 -19.26
N GLN A 48 -9.37 -8.38 -18.46
CA GLN A 48 -8.91 -7.02 -18.77
C GLN A 48 -7.38 -6.91 -18.86
N LEU A 49 -6.66 -7.57 -17.94
CA LEU A 49 -5.21 -7.59 -17.95
C LEU A 49 -4.65 -8.49 -19.05
N GLU A 50 -5.30 -9.62 -19.30
CA GLU A 50 -4.85 -10.57 -20.33
C GLU A 50 -5.04 -10.06 -21.75
N THR A 51 -6.06 -9.23 -21.97
CA THR A 51 -6.36 -8.60 -23.27
C THR A 51 -5.77 -7.19 -23.41
N ALA A 52 -5.07 -6.71 -22.38
CA ALA A 52 -4.39 -5.43 -22.42
C ALA A 52 -3.36 -5.37 -23.58
N SER A 53 -3.13 -4.17 -24.10
CA SER A 53 -2.16 -3.95 -25.18
C SER A 53 -0.77 -4.50 -24.78
N PRO A 54 0.00 -5.11 -25.71
CA PRO A 54 1.36 -5.58 -25.44
C PRO A 54 2.33 -4.48 -24.97
N ASN A 55 1.97 -3.21 -25.17
CA ASN A 55 2.74 -2.06 -24.69
C ASN A 55 2.56 -1.82 -23.19
N VAL A 56 1.51 -2.35 -22.56
CA VAL A 56 1.28 -2.18 -21.11
C VAL A 56 2.42 -2.82 -20.33
N LYS A 57 2.99 -2.04 -19.41
CA LYS A 57 4.09 -2.43 -18.52
C LYS A 57 3.67 -2.44 -17.06
N HIS A 58 2.74 -1.57 -16.69
CA HIS A 58 2.21 -1.48 -15.34
C HIS A 58 0.68 -1.57 -15.32
N ALA A 59 0.16 -2.26 -14.31
CA ALA A 59 -1.25 -2.28 -13.97
C ALA A 59 -1.43 -1.86 -12.51
N ILE A 60 -2.23 -0.81 -12.28
CA ILE A 60 -2.68 -0.42 -10.95
C ILE A 60 -4.05 -1.02 -10.71
N ILE A 61 -4.17 -1.86 -9.68
CA ILE A 61 -5.46 -2.46 -9.27
C ILE A 61 -5.92 -1.76 -8.00
N LEU A 62 -7.05 -1.06 -8.07
CA LEU A 62 -7.61 -0.34 -6.94
C LEU A 62 -8.58 -1.24 -6.19
N PHE A 63 -8.28 -1.47 -4.92
CA PHE A 63 -9.16 -2.12 -3.96
C PHE A 63 -9.51 -1.13 -2.85
N PRO A 64 -10.78 -1.07 -2.40
CA PRO A 64 -11.14 -0.20 -1.27
C PRO A 64 -10.29 -0.48 -0.02
N VAL A 65 -10.17 -1.77 0.33
CA VAL A 65 -9.41 -2.28 1.48
C VAL A 65 -8.07 -2.86 1.00
N PRO A 66 -6.94 -2.64 1.70
CA PRO A 66 -5.62 -3.12 1.28
C PRO A 66 -5.53 -4.65 1.19
N PHE A 67 -4.98 -5.15 0.09
CA PHE A 67 -4.65 -6.56 -0.11
C PHE A 67 -3.54 -7.02 0.82
N SER A 68 -2.67 -6.13 1.28
CA SER A 68 -1.59 -6.42 2.22
C SER A 68 -1.53 -5.31 3.26
N PHE A 69 -1.70 -5.69 4.51
CA PHE A 69 -1.61 -4.78 5.65
C PHE A 69 -1.13 -5.58 6.87
N VAL A 70 -1.23 -4.99 8.05
CA VAL A 70 -0.99 -5.65 9.32
C VAL A 70 -1.94 -6.83 9.49
N ARG A 71 -1.42 -8.02 9.76
CA ARG A 71 -2.27 -9.16 10.14
C ARG A 71 -2.64 -9.07 11.61
N VAL A 72 -3.94 -8.96 11.87
CA VAL A 72 -4.46 -8.66 13.20
C VAL A 72 -4.86 -9.93 13.99
N ARG A 73 -4.29 -11.10 13.67
CA ARG A 73 -4.45 -12.33 14.50
C ARG A 73 -4.11 -12.11 15.98
N ILE A 74 -3.25 -11.14 16.27
CA ILE A 74 -2.85 -10.77 17.63
C ILE A 74 -3.84 -9.79 18.29
N ALA A 75 -4.66 -8.98 17.60
CA ALA A 75 -5.62 -8.16 18.34
C ALA A 75 -6.72 -9.02 18.96
N GLU A 76 -7.21 -10.05 18.28
CA GLU A 76 -8.13 -11.03 18.88
C GLU A 76 -7.52 -11.65 20.14
N THR A 77 -6.24 -12.01 20.09
CA THR A 77 -5.50 -12.53 21.25
C THR A 77 -5.37 -11.48 22.37
N ILE A 78 -5.08 -10.22 22.03
CA ILE A 78 -5.02 -9.09 22.98
C ILE A 78 -6.40 -8.81 23.57
N PHE A 79 -7.47 -8.86 22.77
CA PHE A 79 -8.85 -8.68 23.20
C PHE A 79 -9.28 -9.80 24.14
N GLU A 80 -8.98 -11.06 23.82
CA GLU A 80 -9.24 -12.19 24.71
C GLU A 80 -8.43 -12.05 26.01
N HIS A 81 -7.17 -11.60 25.93
CA HIS A 81 -6.37 -11.34 27.13
C HIS A 81 -6.93 -10.20 27.98
N LEU A 82 -7.36 -9.10 27.36
CA LEU A 82 -8.05 -7.97 28.01
C LEU A 82 -9.42 -8.38 28.55
N LYS A 83 -10.10 -9.33 27.89
CA LYS A 83 -11.37 -9.88 28.34
C LYS A 83 -11.23 -10.71 29.60
N ASN A 84 -10.11 -11.42 29.72
CA ASN A 84 -9.78 -12.30 30.84
C ASN A 84 -9.10 -11.56 32.01
N LEU A 85 -8.89 -10.24 31.92
CA LEU A 85 -8.38 -9.44 33.04
C LEU A 85 -9.43 -9.32 34.17
N PRO A 86 -9.01 -9.41 35.45
CA PRO A 86 -9.91 -9.25 36.59
C PRO A 86 -10.59 -7.86 36.59
N ASN A 87 -11.88 -7.83 36.94
CA ASN A 87 -12.75 -6.64 36.84
C ASN A 87 -12.18 -5.36 37.51
N LYS A 88 -11.35 -5.50 38.55
CA LYS A 88 -10.67 -4.37 39.20
C LYS A 88 -9.61 -3.71 38.30
N MET A 89 -8.90 -4.48 37.48
CA MET A 89 -7.89 -3.98 36.53
C MET A 89 -8.52 -3.40 35.26
N ARG A 90 -9.66 -3.95 34.81
CA ARG A 90 -10.45 -3.39 33.69
C ARG A 90 -10.98 -1.98 33.96
N ASN A 91 -11.21 -1.63 35.22
CA ASN A 91 -11.74 -0.33 35.62
C ASN A 91 -10.66 0.76 35.84
N VAL A 92 -9.38 0.41 35.71
CA VAL A 92 -8.29 1.39 35.78
C VAL A 92 -8.38 2.33 34.57
N PRO A 93 -8.24 3.66 34.74
CA PRO A 93 -8.40 4.63 33.65
C PRO A 93 -7.54 4.32 32.42
N LEU A 94 -6.31 3.83 32.64
CA LEU A 94 -5.39 3.41 31.58
C LEU A 94 -5.92 2.22 30.76
N VAL A 95 -6.58 1.25 31.42
CA VAL A 95 -7.16 0.06 30.78
C VAL A 95 -8.52 0.37 30.14
N LYS A 96 -9.30 1.29 30.72
CA LYS A 96 -10.48 1.86 30.05
C LYS A 96 -10.11 2.61 28.78
N GLN A 97 -8.98 3.32 28.79
CA GLN A 97 -8.46 4.00 27.61
C GLN A 97 -7.96 3.01 26.56
N THR A 98 -7.39 1.85 26.94
CA THR A 98 -7.10 0.78 25.97
C THR A 98 -8.37 0.10 25.44
N ASN A 99 -9.39 -0.09 26.29
CA ASN A 99 -10.69 -0.60 25.87
C ASN A 99 -11.43 0.37 24.93
N SER A 100 -11.21 1.68 25.02
CA SER A 100 -11.74 2.65 24.04
C SER A 100 -10.86 2.80 22.79
N ILE A 101 -9.57 2.43 22.86
CA ILE A 101 -8.63 2.44 21.72
C ILE A 101 -8.84 1.22 20.83
N PHE A 102 -9.26 0.09 21.40
CA PHE A 102 -9.51 -1.15 20.67
C PHE A 102 -11.02 -1.47 20.58
N GLY A 103 -11.85 -1.19 21.58
CA GLY A 103 -13.26 -1.64 21.64
C GLY A 103 -14.29 -0.74 20.95
N LEU A 104 -14.13 -0.45 19.66
CA LEU A 104 -15.24 0.03 18.83
C LEU A 104 -15.89 -1.15 18.10
N PRO A 105 -17.24 -1.22 18.00
CA PRO A 105 -17.93 -2.09 17.04
C PRO A 105 -17.38 -1.91 15.61
N GLU A 106 -17.02 -0.66 15.28
CA GLU A 106 -16.37 -0.26 14.03
C GLU A 106 -15.04 -0.98 13.78
N LEU A 107 -14.20 -1.18 14.81
CA LEU A 107 -12.94 -1.91 14.66
C LEU A 107 -13.18 -3.40 14.38
N TYR A 108 -14.24 -3.99 14.93
CA TYR A 108 -14.57 -5.40 14.68
C TYR A 108 -15.11 -5.60 13.27
N ASP A 109 -15.97 -4.69 12.80
CA ASP A 109 -16.47 -4.70 11.42
C ASP A 109 -15.33 -4.44 10.40
N ASP A 110 -14.41 -3.52 10.71
CA ASP A 110 -13.22 -3.26 9.88
C ASP A 110 -12.30 -4.49 9.79
N LEU A 111 -12.15 -5.24 10.89
CA LEU A 111 -11.35 -6.46 10.95
C LEU A 111 -11.95 -7.61 10.14
N LEU A 112 -13.29 -7.72 10.11
CA LEU A 112 -13.99 -8.70 9.28
C LEU A 112 -13.88 -8.35 7.78
N ASP A 113 -13.80 -7.06 7.45
CA ASP A 113 -13.65 -6.57 6.08
C ASP A 113 -12.22 -6.74 5.53
N GLU A 114 -11.23 -7.06 6.36
CA GLU A 114 -9.85 -7.23 5.92
C GLU A 114 -9.66 -8.46 5.03
N TRP A 115 -8.85 -8.31 3.98
CA TRP A 115 -8.39 -9.42 3.15
C TRP A 115 -7.57 -10.47 3.93
N THR A 116 -7.00 -10.09 5.08
CA THR A 116 -6.18 -11.00 5.89
C THR A 116 -6.98 -11.87 6.85
N HIS A 117 -8.30 -11.61 6.96
CA HIS A 117 -9.27 -12.35 7.75
C HIS A 117 -9.49 -13.76 7.19
N GLU A 118 -9.85 -14.71 8.06
CA GLU A 118 -9.97 -16.14 7.70
C GLU A 118 -11.02 -16.40 6.61
N ASN A 119 -12.09 -15.60 6.59
CA ASN A 119 -13.13 -15.70 5.58
C ASN A 119 -12.66 -15.30 4.18
N HIS A 120 -11.68 -14.39 4.07
CA HIS A 120 -11.28 -13.80 2.78
C HIS A 120 -9.90 -14.28 2.32
N ILE A 121 -9.14 -14.96 3.19
CA ILE A 121 -7.74 -15.32 2.91
C ILE A 121 -7.61 -16.27 1.72
N GLU A 122 -8.56 -17.17 1.51
CA GLU A 122 -8.54 -18.11 0.38
C GLU A 122 -8.81 -17.40 -0.95
N GLU A 123 -9.82 -16.52 -0.98
CA GLU A 123 -10.13 -15.70 -2.15
C GLU A 123 -8.95 -14.80 -2.51
N ARG A 124 -8.39 -14.11 -1.51
CA ARG A 124 -7.22 -13.25 -1.66
C ARG A 124 -6.03 -14.00 -2.23
N ASN A 125 -5.69 -15.16 -1.67
CA ASN A 125 -4.53 -15.94 -2.10
C ASN A 125 -4.73 -16.48 -3.53
N ARG A 126 -5.95 -16.89 -3.88
CA ARG A 126 -6.29 -17.29 -5.25
C ARG A 126 -6.12 -16.11 -6.22
N ALA A 127 -6.60 -14.93 -5.85
CA ALA A 127 -6.47 -13.73 -6.66
C ALA A 127 -5.02 -13.29 -6.84
N LEU A 128 -4.25 -13.27 -5.75
CA LEU A 128 -2.81 -12.96 -5.77
C LEU A 128 -2.04 -13.94 -6.67
N ALA A 129 -2.27 -15.24 -6.54
CA ALA A 129 -1.64 -16.25 -7.41
C ALA A 129 -1.98 -16.00 -8.89
N ARG A 130 -3.23 -15.64 -9.19
CA ARG A 130 -3.67 -15.36 -10.55
C ARG A 130 -3.05 -14.08 -11.10
N PHE A 131 -2.93 -13.03 -10.30
CA PHE A 131 -2.18 -11.84 -10.65
C PHE A 131 -0.70 -12.15 -10.93
N GLN A 132 -0.06 -13.04 -10.15
CA GLN A 132 1.34 -13.41 -10.37
C GLN A 132 1.51 -14.15 -11.70
N GLN A 133 0.56 -15.03 -12.03
CA GLN A 133 0.53 -15.71 -13.31
C GLN A 133 0.39 -14.71 -14.47
N ILE A 134 -0.54 -13.76 -14.38
CA ILE A 134 -0.74 -12.73 -15.42
C ILE A 134 0.52 -11.85 -15.55
N SER A 135 1.12 -11.45 -14.44
CA SER A 135 2.38 -10.68 -14.41
C SER A 135 3.46 -11.38 -15.23
N ARG A 136 3.64 -12.68 -15.00
CA ARG A 136 4.59 -13.54 -15.74
C ARG A 136 4.25 -13.68 -17.23
N GLU A 137 2.99 -13.97 -17.55
CA GLU A 137 2.56 -14.28 -18.93
C GLU A 137 2.49 -13.04 -19.83
N LYS A 138 2.06 -11.90 -19.26
CA LYS A 138 1.85 -10.64 -19.99
C LYS A 138 3.01 -9.66 -19.83
N ASN A 139 3.97 -9.97 -18.95
CA ASN A 139 5.09 -9.10 -18.62
C ASN A 139 4.61 -7.72 -18.10
N ILE A 140 3.63 -7.76 -17.19
CA ILE A 140 2.98 -6.58 -16.60
C ILE A 140 3.27 -6.56 -15.10
N ARG A 141 3.90 -5.49 -14.62
CA ARG A 141 4.08 -5.23 -13.19
C ARG A 141 2.76 -4.81 -12.55
N ILE A 142 2.31 -5.56 -11.55
CA ILE A 142 1.06 -5.29 -10.83
C ILE A 142 1.36 -4.47 -9.57
N THR A 143 0.54 -3.46 -9.31
CA THR A 143 0.58 -2.64 -8.09
C THR A 143 -0.83 -2.45 -7.56
N PHE A 144 -1.04 -2.77 -6.29
CA PHE A 144 -2.29 -2.54 -5.59
C PHE A 144 -2.31 -1.13 -5.00
N PHE A 145 -3.45 -0.47 -5.09
CA PHE A 145 -3.68 0.84 -4.46
C PHE A 145 -4.97 0.81 -3.66
N SER A 146 -4.90 1.22 -2.39
CA SER A 146 -6.01 1.10 -1.46
C SER A 146 -6.08 2.23 -0.42
N GLY A 147 -7.26 2.32 0.21
CA GLY A 147 -7.58 3.28 1.27
C GLY A 147 -8.03 2.60 2.56
N ASP A 148 -9.06 3.17 3.20
CA ASP A 148 -9.83 2.60 4.33
C ASP A 148 -9.13 2.55 5.71
N VAL A 149 -7.85 2.16 5.79
CA VAL A 149 -7.16 1.93 7.09
C VAL A 149 -6.67 3.18 7.84
N HIS A 150 -7.11 4.38 7.42
CA HIS A 150 -6.85 5.70 8.00
C HIS A 150 -5.36 6.07 8.26
N CYS A 151 -4.42 5.34 7.68
CA CYS A 151 -3.00 5.64 7.69
C CYS A 151 -2.43 5.49 6.27
N CYS A 152 -1.15 5.84 6.09
CA CYS A 152 -0.40 5.46 4.90
C CYS A 152 0.73 4.50 5.25
N GLY A 153 1.08 3.67 4.27
CA GLY A 153 2.04 2.58 4.40
C GLY A 153 2.29 1.94 3.04
N ILE A 154 3.36 1.16 2.98
CA ILE A 154 3.70 0.38 1.79
C ILE A 154 4.03 -1.04 2.25
N SER A 155 3.50 -2.01 1.51
CA SER A 155 3.91 -3.40 1.61
C SER A 155 4.21 -3.95 0.23
N ARG A 156 4.84 -5.12 0.20
CA ARG A 156 5.18 -5.82 -1.03
C ARG A 156 5.00 -7.31 -0.86
N PHE A 157 4.65 -7.94 -1.96
CA PHE A 157 4.86 -9.36 -2.22
C PHE A 157 6.12 -9.49 -3.06
N GLN A 158 6.91 -10.55 -2.89
CA GLN A 158 8.08 -10.85 -3.71
C GLN A 158 8.39 -12.35 -3.66
N THR A 159 9.23 -12.82 -4.58
CA THR A 159 9.77 -14.18 -4.52
C THR A 159 10.56 -14.35 -3.22
N ASP A 160 10.42 -15.52 -2.56
CA ASP A 160 11.11 -15.82 -1.31
C ASP A 160 12.63 -15.55 -1.40
N GLU A 161 13.21 -14.98 -0.33
CA GLU A 161 14.64 -14.61 -0.29
C GLU A 161 15.58 -15.76 -0.63
N SER A 162 15.18 -17.01 -0.38
CA SER A 162 15.96 -18.21 -0.70
C SER A 162 16.16 -18.45 -2.20
N GLU A 163 15.31 -17.90 -3.07
CA GLU A 163 15.37 -18.11 -4.52
C GLU A 163 16.09 -16.97 -5.27
N HIS A 164 16.44 -15.89 -4.56
CA HIS A 164 17.17 -14.72 -5.05
C HIS A 164 16.83 -14.31 -6.50
N SER A 165 15.76 -13.53 -6.67
CA SER A 165 15.34 -12.98 -7.96
C SER A 165 15.52 -11.46 -7.96
N PRO A 166 16.28 -10.87 -8.91
CA PRO A 166 16.34 -9.42 -9.05
C PRO A 166 14.95 -8.83 -9.30
N SER A 167 14.67 -7.67 -8.71
CA SER A 167 13.36 -7.00 -8.78
C SER A 167 12.79 -6.89 -10.20
N ILE A 168 13.66 -6.64 -11.20
CA ILE A 168 13.28 -6.50 -12.62
C ILE A 168 12.78 -7.81 -13.25
N TYR A 169 13.15 -8.98 -12.74
CA TYR A 169 12.75 -10.29 -13.26
C TYR A 169 11.72 -11.00 -12.37
N ASP A 170 11.47 -10.47 -11.17
CA ASP A 170 10.56 -11.07 -10.22
C ASP A 170 9.10 -10.77 -10.58
N HIS A 171 8.43 -11.69 -11.28
CA HIS A 171 7.01 -11.58 -11.60
C HIS A 171 6.09 -11.63 -10.37
N ARG A 172 6.59 -12.10 -9.22
CA ARG A 172 5.86 -12.12 -7.93
C ARG A 172 5.98 -10.79 -7.20
N LEU A 173 6.92 -9.92 -7.58
CA LEU A 173 7.07 -8.60 -6.98
C LEU A 173 5.86 -7.71 -7.32
N MET A 174 5.05 -7.44 -6.30
CA MET A 174 3.87 -6.58 -6.37
C MET A 174 3.80 -5.69 -5.13
N TYR A 175 3.63 -4.39 -5.33
CA TYR A 175 3.49 -3.45 -4.23
C TYR A 175 2.03 -3.23 -3.87
N GLN A 176 1.75 -3.03 -2.59
CA GLN A 176 0.52 -2.45 -2.09
C GLN A 176 0.83 -1.06 -1.53
N ILE A 177 0.19 -0.06 -2.13
CA ILE A 177 0.29 1.34 -1.72
C ILE A 177 -0.96 1.69 -0.95
N ILE A 178 -0.80 2.23 0.26
CA ILE A 178 -1.90 2.64 1.12
C ILE A 178 -1.87 4.17 1.27
N SER A 179 -2.93 4.82 0.81
CA SER A 179 -3.14 6.27 0.96
C SER A 179 -4.58 6.52 1.42
N SER A 180 -4.80 6.58 2.74
CA SER A 180 -6.15 6.60 3.33
C SER A 180 -6.51 7.87 4.10
N ALA A 181 -5.53 8.54 4.73
CA ALA A 181 -5.81 9.66 5.62
C ALA A 181 -6.07 10.97 4.84
N ILE A 182 -7.29 11.20 4.39
CA ILE A 182 -7.68 12.49 3.77
C ILE A 182 -8.71 13.22 4.65
N VAL A 183 -9.83 12.55 4.95
CA VAL A 183 -10.96 13.17 5.66
C VAL A 183 -11.14 12.62 7.08
N ASN A 184 -10.89 11.32 7.26
CA ASN A 184 -11.21 10.61 8.51
C ASN A 184 -10.20 10.88 9.63
N MET A 185 -10.65 10.65 10.87
CA MET A 185 -9.78 10.76 12.05
C MET A 185 -8.70 9.67 11.98
N PRO A 186 -7.41 10.02 12.11
CA PRO A 186 -6.36 9.04 12.03
C PRO A 186 -6.39 8.08 13.23
N PRO A 187 -5.81 6.87 13.10
CA PRO A 187 -5.69 5.93 14.21
C PRO A 187 -4.89 6.55 15.36
N SER A 188 -5.19 6.12 16.58
CA SER A 188 -4.49 6.61 17.76
C SER A 188 -2.98 6.36 17.68
N LYS A 189 -2.16 7.21 18.32
CA LYS A 189 -0.70 7.02 18.40
C LYS A 189 -0.32 5.66 18.99
N MET A 190 -1.16 5.08 19.85
CA MET A 190 -0.93 3.74 20.37
C MET A 190 -1.20 2.68 19.31
N ALA A 191 -2.34 2.74 18.63
CA ALA A 191 -2.70 1.80 17.56
C ALA A 191 -1.61 1.74 16.49
N ILE A 192 -1.12 2.90 16.01
CA ILE A 192 0.00 2.95 15.07
C ILE A 192 1.25 2.29 15.67
N ARG A 193 1.65 2.63 16.90
CA ARG A 193 2.84 2.00 17.54
C ARG A 193 2.73 0.48 17.65
N VAL A 194 1.53 -0.04 17.91
CA VAL A 194 1.28 -1.49 17.92
C VAL A 194 1.32 -2.04 16.50
N ALA A 195 0.76 -1.33 15.51
CA ALA A 195 0.82 -1.67 14.07
C ALA A 195 2.26 -1.96 13.61
N HIS A 196 3.23 -1.15 14.03
CA HIS A 196 4.66 -1.33 13.69
C HIS A 196 5.30 -2.61 14.27
N ARG A 197 4.71 -3.19 15.32
CA ARG A 197 5.25 -4.36 16.04
C ARG A 197 4.67 -5.69 15.59
N PHE A 198 3.53 -5.70 14.89
CA PHE A 198 2.99 -6.96 14.38
C PHE A 198 3.96 -7.60 13.39
N LYS A 199 3.84 -8.92 13.25
CA LYS A 199 4.61 -9.67 12.25
C LYS A 199 4.25 -9.15 10.87
N THR A 200 5.22 -8.53 10.22
CA THR A 200 5.04 -7.98 8.88
C THR A 200 5.34 -9.02 7.80
N LYS A 201 6.30 -9.93 8.06
CA LYS A 201 6.75 -10.97 7.13
C LYS A 201 5.94 -12.26 7.26
N TRP A 202 5.37 -12.76 6.17
CA TRP A 202 4.68 -14.05 6.12
C TRP A 202 4.57 -14.56 4.68
N ASN A 203 4.15 -15.82 4.49
CA ASN A 203 4.13 -16.47 3.18
C ASN A 203 2.69 -16.83 2.80
N PRO A 204 1.99 -15.99 2.00
CA PRO A 204 0.62 -16.25 1.56
C PRO A 204 0.47 -17.46 0.64
N ILE A 205 1.45 -17.65 -0.24
CA ILE A 205 1.48 -18.63 -1.32
C ILE A 205 2.90 -19.18 -1.35
N ASP A 206 3.06 -20.42 -1.79
CA ASP A 206 4.37 -21.04 -1.99
C ASP A 206 5.30 -20.12 -2.79
N HIS A 207 6.55 -20.01 -2.35
CA HIS A 207 7.60 -19.21 -2.99
C HIS A 207 7.30 -17.70 -3.06
N THR A 208 6.33 -17.22 -2.28
CA THR A 208 5.96 -15.81 -2.17
C THR A 208 6.05 -15.36 -0.72
N GLU A 209 6.83 -14.31 -0.50
CA GLU A 209 6.90 -13.60 0.76
C GLU A 209 6.10 -12.30 0.66
N GLU A 210 5.36 -11.98 1.71
CA GLU A 210 4.75 -10.68 1.89
C GLU A 210 5.35 -9.98 3.11
N GLU A 211 5.66 -8.69 2.95
CA GLU A 211 6.10 -7.84 4.04
C GLU A 211 5.59 -6.40 3.95
N VAL A 212 5.36 -5.79 5.10
CA VAL A 212 5.26 -4.32 5.24
C VAL A 212 6.66 -3.75 5.39
N ILE A 213 7.02 -2.82 4.49
CA ILE A 213 8.38 -2.29 4.40
C ILE A 213 8.58 -1.04 5.26
N ASP A 214 9.83 -0.84 5.70
CA ASP A 214 10.25 0.42 6.31
C ASP A 214 10.43 1.48 5.21
N PHE A 215 9.48 2.43 5.11
CA PHE A 215 9.44 3.39 4.01
C PHE A 215 9.55 4.85 4.45
N PHE A 216 9.03 5.22 5.62
CA PHE A 216 9.06 6.60 6.09
C PHE A 216 10.30 6.85 6.92
N GLU A 217 11.17 7.74 6.48
CA GLU A 217 12.43 8.02 7.19
C GLU A 217 12.41 9.29 8.05
N ARG A 218 11.52 10.23 7.71
CA ARG A 218 11.49 11.57 8.31
C ARG A 218 10.10 11.98 8.76
N LYS A 219 10.05 12.88 9.73
CA LYS A 219 8.81 13.49 10.22
C LYS A 219 8.41 14.64 9.28
N PRO A 220 7.15 14.71 8.81
CA PRO A 220 6.64 15.88 8.11
C PRO A 220 6.77 17.17 8.91
N GLU A 221 6.68 17.09 10.25
CA GLU A 221 6.64 18.26 11.13
C GLU A 221 8.01 18.89 11.40
N THR A 222 9.11 18.14 11.28
CA THR A 222 10.44 18.62 11.71
C THR A 222 11.56 18.23 10.76
N GLY A 223 11.29 17.42 9.74
CA GLY A 223 12.32 16.76 8.92
C GLY A 223 13.21 15.77 9.69
N GLY A 224 13.00 15.60 11.00
CA GLY A 224 13.83 14.73 11.84
C GLY A 224 13.58 13.25 11.58
N LYS A 225 14.57 12.40 11.88
CA LYS A 225 14.48 10.95 11.71
C LYS A 225 13.30 10.35 12.49
N VAL A 226 12.70 9.30 11.94
CA VAL A 226 11.64 8.54 12.61
C VAL A 226 12.16 7.18 13.06
N PHE A 227 11.69 6.74 14.23
CA PHE A 227 11.95 5.40 14.74
C PHE A 227 11.01 4.36 14.09
N HIS A 228 9.75 4.75 13.91
CA HIS A 228 8.69 3.92 13.34
C HIS A 228 8.51 4.26 11.86
N LYS A 229 8.97 3.38 10.97
CA LYS A 229 9.13 3.66 9.53
C LYS A 229 8.06 3.06 8.62
N LYS A 230 7.22 2.13 9.09
CA LYS A 230 6.22 1.42 8.27
C LYS A 230 4.95 2.22 7.96
N PHE A 231 4.34 2.81 8.99
CA PHE A 231 3.06 3.51 8.89
C PHE A 231 3.10 4.93 9.43
N ARG A 232 2.34 5.82 8.79
CA ARG A 232 2.12 7.19 9.25
C ARG A 232 0.63 7.53 9.30
N PRO A 233 0.14 8.12 10.40
CA PRO A 233 -1.24 8.60 10.52
C PRO A 233 -1.44 10.00 9.89
N ASN A 234 -0.44 10.51 9.16
CA ASN A 234 -0.47 11.84 8.59
C ASN A 234 -1.45 11.89 7.43
N ARG A 235 -2.13 13.03 7.28
CA ARG A 235 -2.92 13.27 6.08
C ARG A 235 -2.03 13.18 4.85
N ASN A 236 -2.50 12.53 3.80
CA ASN A 236 -1.66 12.27 2.65
C ASN A 236 -2.43 12.15 1.35
N TRP A 237 -1.69 12.29 0.26
CA TRP A 237 -2.13 11.98 -1.09
C TRP A 237 -0.92 11.44 -1.85
N CYS A 238 -1.19 10.73 -2.94
CA CYS A 238 -0.12 10.28 -3.83
C CYS A 238 -0.50 10.49 -5.28
N TYR A 239 0.52 10.56 -6.14
CA TYR A 239 0.35 10.46 -7.57
C TYR A 239 1.28 9.40 -8.15
N PHE A 240 0.88 8.91 -9.32
CA PHE A 240 1.58 7.89 -10.08
C PHE A 240 2.04 8.53 -11.38
N GLU A 241 3.31 8.36 -11.71
CA GLU A 241 3.94 8.94 -12.89
C GLU A 241 4.78 7.87 -13.58
N GLN A 242 4.54 7.70 -14.87
CA GLN A 242 5.42 6.88 -15.68
C GLN A 242 6.69 7.69 -15.98
N CYS A 243 7.86 7.14 -15.64
CA CYS A 243 9.14 7.78 -15.93
C CYS A 243 9.76 7.21 -17.20
N ASP A 244 10.05 8.10 -18.15
CA ASP A 244 10.87 7.80 -19.31
C ASP A 244 12.36 7.91 -18.94
N SER A 245 13.18 7.02 -19.50
CA SER A 245 14.62 7.01 -19.29
C SER A 245 15.29 8.30 -19.74
N THR A 246 15.69 9.17 -18.81
CA THR A 246 16.79 10.11 -19.04
C THR A 246 17.95 9.74 -18.13
N GLY A 247 18.85 8.88 -18.66
CA GLY A 247 20.24 8.62 -18.27
C GLY A 247 20.76 9.17 -16.94
N GLY A 248 20.10 8.85 -15.83
CA GLY A 248 20.57 9.12 -14.48
C GLY A 248 20.91 7.81 -13.80
N THR A 249 22.13 7.68 -13.29
CA THR A 249 22.47 6.66 -12.30
C THR A 249 21.69 6.95 -11.03
N PHE A 250 20.58 6.25 -10.82
CA PHE A 250 19.84 6.30 -9.57
C PHE A 250 20.52 5.36 -8.57
N PRO A 251 20.94 5.84 -7.38
CA PRO A 251 21.36 4.92 -6.32
C PRO A 251 20.19 4.00 -5.97
N ILE A 252 20.47 2.71 -5.97
CA ILE A 252 19.54 1.60 -5.75
C ILE A 252 19.20 1.54 -4.27
N SER A 253 18.33 2.44 -3.86
CA SER A 253 17.49 2.25 -2.70
C SER A 253 16.07 2.24 -3.25
N LEU A 254 15.40 1.08 -3.24
CA LEU A 254 13.95 0.96 -3.35
C LEU A 254 13.31 1.56 -2.09
N GLY A 255 13.59 2.84 -1.87
CA GLY A 255 13.36 3.57 -0.63
C GLY A 255 13.16 5.04 -0.95
N PRO A 256 12.60 5.79 0.01
CA PRO A 256 12.16 7.15 -0.21
C PRO A 256 13.29 8.07 -0.66
N THR A 257 13.19 8.61 -1.88
CA THR A 257 13.93 9.85 -2.19
C THR A 257 13.10 11.02 -1.70
N SER A 258 13.63 11.73 -0.70
CA SER A 258 12.91 12.78 0.00
C SER A 258 13.59 14.12 -0.27
N THR A 259 13.10 14.84 -1.27
CA THR A 259 13.46 16.24 -1.53
C THR A 259 12.80 17.11 -0.46
N GLN A 260 13.53 18.09 0.09
CA GLN A 260 12.90 19.21 0.79
C GLN A 260 12.22 20.07 -0.27
N ASP A 261 11.00 19.74 -0.65
CA ASP A 261 10.22 20.57 -1.57
C ASP A 261 9.18 21.37 -0.78
N GLY A 262 9.50 22.65 -0.57
CA GLY A 262 8.56 23.75 -0.33
C GLY A 262 8.21 24.07 1.12
N GLU A 263 8.65 25.24 1.60
CA GLU A 263 7.87 26.00 2.58
C GLU A 263 6.48 26.26 1.96
N GLY A 264 5.44 25.70 2.56
CA GLY A 264 4.10 25.67 1.98
C GLY A 264 3.49 27.07 1.87
N SER A 265 3.20 27.52 0.64
CA SER A 265 2.12 28.49 0.46
C SER A 265 0.78 27.85 0.87
N GLN A 266 -0.25 28.65 1.15
CA GLN A 266 -1.56 28.21 1.67
C GLN A 266 -2.37 27.28 0.74
N GLN A 267 -1.78 26.76 -0.34
CA GLN A 267 -2.39 25.86 -1.31
C GLN A 267 -1.55 24.59 -1.48
N ALA A 268 -2.23 23.46 -1.70
CA ALA A 268 -1.56 22.19 -2.04
C ALA A 268 -0.63 22.40 -3.24
N PRO A 269 0.60 21.84 -3.26
CA PRO A 269 1.52 21.99 -4.37
C PRO A 269 1.03 21.14 -5.55
N ILE A 270 0.00 21.63 -6.24
CA ILE A 270 -0.35 21.20 -7.59
C ILE A 270 0.45 22.15 -8.49
N HIS A 271 1.47 21.62 -9.17
CA HIS A 271 2.41 22.31 -10.06
C HIS A 271 3.66 22.91 -9.39
N HIS A 272 4.75 22.13 -9.41
CA HIS A 272 6.02 22.48 -10.06
C HIS A 272 6.89 21.21 -10.07
N HIS A 273 7.35 20.77 -11.25
CA HIS A 273 8.24 19.61 -11.37
C HIS A 273 9.55 19.90 -10.62
N SER A 274 9.78 19.22 -9.49
CA SER A 274 11.03 19.32 -8.74
C SER A 274 12.08 18.37 -9.31
N HIS A 275 13.15 18.95 -9.86
CA HIS A 275 14.37 18.23 -10.24
C HIS A 275 15.12 17.79 -8.99
N GLY A 276 15.03 16.51 -8.63
CA GLY A 276 15.63 15.96 -7.41
C GLY A 276 17.15 15.75 -7.51
N LYS A 277 17.87 16.14 -6.45
CA LYS A 277 19.26 15.72 -6.14
C LYS A 277 19.22 14.63 -5.05
N PHE A 278 20.01 13.57 -5.25
CA PHE A 278 20.02 12.32 -4.47
C PHE A 278 21.11 12.31 -3.38
N CYS A 279 20.88 11.64 -2.23
CA CYS A 279 21.89 11.44 -1.17
C CYS A 279 21.97 9.99 -0.64
N HIS A 280 23.19 9.45 -0.77
CA HIS A 280 23.98 8.38 -0.10
C HIS A 280 23.53 6.90 0.05
N GLU A 281 24.21 6.08 -0.76
CA GLU A 281 25.03 4.88 -0.50
C GLU A 281 24.57 3.83 0.54
N HIS A 282 24.03 2.74 0.01
CA HIS A 282 24.33 1.39 0.45
C HIS A 282 24.68 0.52 -0.77
N ASP A 283 25.84 -0.15 -0.70
CA ASP A 283 26.43 -0.96 -1.78
C ASP A 283 25.63 -2.25 -2.06
N GLN A 284 24.59 -2.18 -2.88
CA GLN A 284 24.07 -3.34 -3.63
C GLN A 284 23.60 -2.90 -5.02
N HIS A 285 24.31 -3.35 -6.06
CA HIS A 285 24.02 -3.02 -7.45
C HIS A 285 22.95 -3.98 -8.04
N GLU A 286 21.66 -3.63 -7.97
CA GLU A 286 20.63 -4.22 -8.86
C GLU A 286 20.59 -3.48 -10.22
N ILE A 287 20.46 -4.25 -11.30
CA ILE A 287 20.29 -3.71 -12.65
C ILE A 287 18.88 -3.09 -12.73
N CYS A 288 18.78 -1.76 -12.85
CA CYS A 288 17.49 -1.09 -13.04
C CYS A 288 17.10 -1.13 -14.52
N GLY A 289 15.89 -1.62 -14.79
CA GLY A 289 15.30 -1.61 -16.12
C GLY A 289 15.06 -0.20 -16.64
N THR A 290 14.84 -0.11 -17.96
CA THR A 290 14.86 1.12 -18.76
C THR A 290 13.62 2.03 -18.59
N SER A 291 12.64 1.68 -17.75
CA SER A 291 11.48 2.53 -17.42
C SER A 291 10.80 2.05 -16.13
N ASN A 292 10.32 3.00 -15.31
CA ASN A 292 9.77 2.74 -13.98
C ASN A 292 8.43 3.48 -13.78
N LEU A 293 7.57 2.93 -12.92
CA LEU A 293 6.45 3.66 -12.33
C LEU A 293 6.93 4.35 -11.05
N LYS A 294 6.95 5.67 -11.06
CA LYS A 294 7.21 6.50 -9.88
C LYS A 294 5.91 6.75 -9.13
N ILE A 295 5.98 6.60 -7.81
CA ILE A 295 4.88 6.88 -6.90
C ILE A 295 5.40 7.87 -5.86
N ARG A 296 4.84 9.07 -5.84
CA ARG A 296 5.19 10.08 -4.84
C ARG A 296 4.08 10.18 -3.80
N LEU A 297 4.38 9.87 -2.55
CA LEU A 297 3.49 10.06 -1.41
C LEU A 297 3.82 11.37 -0.70
N TRP A 298 2.84 12.24 -0.55
CA TRP A 298 2.94 13.49 0.19
C TRP A 298 2.27 13.36 1.54
N LEU A 299 2.99 13.68 2.62
CA LEU A 299 2.46 13.67 3.99
C LEU A 299 2.42 15.08 4.54
N GLU A 300 1.25 15.46 5.05
CA GLU A 300 0.98 16.73 5.71
C GLU A 300 1.34 16.67 7.20
N SER A 301 1.92 17.75 7.73
CA SER A 301 2.24 17.89 9.15
C SER A 301 0.98 17.87 10.02
N ALA A 302 1.04 17.17 11.16
CA ALA A 302 -0.08 17.16 12.11
C ALA A 302 -0.28 18.52 12.80
N GLN A 303 0.81 19.29 12.97
CA GLN A 303 0.79 20.63 13.54
C GLN A 303 0.65 21.68 12.43
N LYS A 304 -0.17 22.70 12.70
CA LYS A 304 -0.24 23.92 11.89
C LYS A 304 0.67 24.96 12.53
N HIS A 305 1.66 25.42 11.78
CA HIS A 305 2.52 26.54 12.15
C HIS A 305 1.92 27.85 11.66
N ASP A 306 2.48 28.99 12.07
CA ASP A 306 1.98 30.32 11.71
C ASP A 306 1.94 30.54 10.18
N GLU A 307 2.88 29.93 9.45
CA GLU A 307 2.99 29.98 7.99
C GLU A 307 2.11 28.94 7.26
N GLY A 308 1.47 28.02 7.99
CA GLY A 308 0.64 26.97 7.41
C GLY A 308 1.07 25.57 7.84
N ARG A 309 0.81 24.58 6.99
CA ARG A 309 1.20 23.18 7.23
C ARG A 309 2.39 22.83 6.36
N GLN A 310 3.30 22.05 6.93
CA GLN A 310 4.47 21.54 6.24
C GLN A 310 4.11 20.24 5.53
N PHE A 311 4.79 19.98 4.42
CA PHE A 311 4.62 18.76 3.65
C PHE A 311 5.98 18.11 3.44
N VAL A 312 5.98 16.78 3.35
CA VAL A 312 7.15 16.00 2.96
C VAL A 312 6.74 14.98 1.92
N ALA A 313 7.58 14.80 0.91
CA ALA A 313 7.41 13.81 -0.14
C ALA A 313 8.31 12.59 0.09
N PHE A 314 7.80 11.42 -0.28
CA PHE A 314 8.53 10.16 -0.33
C PHE A 314 8.27 9.52 -1.69
N ASP A 315 9.34 9.21 -2.42
CA ASP A 315 9.25 8.58 -3.73
C ASP A 315 9.55 7.08 -3.66
N LEU A 316 8.69 6.27 -4.28
CA LEU A 316 8.92 4.86 -4.57
C LEU A 316 9.05 4.69 -6.09
N LEU A 317 10.06 3.95 -6.53
CA LEU A 317 10.23 3.56 -7.93
C LEU A 317 9.94 2.07 -8.05
N ILE A 318 8.96 1.72 -8.88
CA ILE A 318 8.65 0.33 -9.18
C ILE A 318 9.17 0.03 -10.59
N PRO A 319 10.08 -0.93 -10.75
CA PRO A 319 10.60 -1.25 -12.06
C PRO A 319 9.59 -1.98 -12.92
N ASN A 320 9.70 -1.77 -14.24
CA ASN A 320 9.09 -2.66 -15.20
C ASN A 320 9.53 -4.11 -14.96
N LEU A 321 8.68 -5.05 -15.34
CA LEU A 321 9.10 -6.45 -15.46
C LEU A 321 9.86 -6.63 -16.79
N GLU A 322 10.98 -7.33 -16.74
CA GLU A 322 11.81 -7.72 -17.88
C GLU A 322 11.71 -9.24 -18.10
N LYS A 323 11.99 -9.66 -19.34
CA LYS A 323 11.88 -11.05 -19.79
C LYS A 323 13.20 -11.81 -19.68
#